data_AF-A0A1R1X460-F1
#
_entry.id   AF-A0A1R1X460-F1
#
_cell.length_a   1.000
_cell.length_b   1.000
_cell.length_c   1.000
_cell.angle_alpha   90.00
_cell.angle_beta   90.00
_cell.angle_gamma   90.00
#
_symmetry.space_group_name_H-M   'P 1'
#
loop_
_entity.id
_entity.type
_entity.pdbx_description
1 polymer ?
#
loop_
_entity_poly.entity_id
_entity_poly.type
_entity_poly.pdbx_seq_one_letter_code
_entity_poly.pdbx_strand_id
1 'polypeptide(L)' 'MSISFEVLPPKFSGAKEECKSVEARTTGFAEAIAYNNCAAEVSINLLKFWFQEEAANWSLKLQPIVTEKS' A
#
# COMPACT_ATOMS: atom_id res chain seq x y z
N MET A 1 12.12 12.14 10.05
CA MET A 1 12.48 11.79 8.66
C MET A 1 11.36 12.27 7.74
N SER A 2 11.72 12.82 6.58
CA SER A 2 10.76 13.21 5.53
C SER A 2 10.62 12.08 4.52
N ILE A 3 9.39 11.61 4.28
CA ILE A 3 9.11 10.59 3.27
C ILE A 3 9.04 11.26 1.90
N SER A 4 9.80 10.74 0.94
CA SER A 4 9.76 11.19 -0.45
C SER A 4 8.63 10.46 -1.18
N PHE A 5 7.44 11.06 -1.23
CA PHE A 5 6.27 10.44 -1.85
C PHE A 5 6.40 10.26 -3.37
N GLU A 6 7.29 11.01 -4.02
CA GLU A 6 7.56 10.93 -5.46
C GLU A 6 8.20 9.61 -5.90
N VAL A 7 8.86 8.88 -4.98
CA VAL A 7 9.49 7.59 -5.27
C VAL A 7 8.53 6.42 -5.14
N LEU A 8 7.33 6.65 -4.60
CA LEU A 8 6.31 5.60 -4.49
C LEU A 8 5.74 5.29 -5.89
N PRO A 9 5.49 4.02 -6.21
CA PRO A 9 4.86 3.66 -7.46
C PRO A 9 3.44 4.24 -7.56
N PRO A 10 2.87 4.37 -8.78
CA PRO A 10 1.50 4.78 -8.98
C PRO A 10 0.53 3.96 -8.11
N LYS A 11 -0.52 4.62 -7.61
CA LYS A 11 -1.54 3.97 -6.78
C LYS A 11 -2.11 2.73 -7.47
N PHE A 12 -2.46 1.74 -6.67
CA PHE A 12 -2.99 0.47 -7.14
C PHE A 12 -4.51 0.44 -6.93
N SER A 13 -5.28 0.36 -8.02
CA SER A 13 -6.74 0.23 -7.96
C SER A 13 -7.20 -1.22 -7.96
N GLY A 14 -6.34 -2.16 -8.39
CA GLY A 14 -6.69 -3.56 -8.56
C GLY A 14 -7.33 -3.88 -9.90
N ALA A 15 -7.23 -2.98 -10.88
CA ALA A 15 -7.72 -3.24 -12.23
C ALA A 15 -6.96 -4.40 -12.90
N LYS A 16 -7.63 -5.16 -13.77
CA LYS A 16 -7.09 -6.37 -14.41
C LYS A 16 -5.73 -6.16 -15.09
N GLU A 17 -5.55 -5.00 -15.71
CA GLU A 17 -4.29 -4.64 -16.38
C GLU A 17 -3.17 -4.37 -15.38
N GLU A 18 -3.46 -3.78 -14.23
CA GLU A 18 -2.47 -3.57 -13.16
C GLU A 18 -2.04 -4.91 -12.55
N CYS A 19 -2.98 -5.84 -12.37
CA CYS A 19 -2.72 -7.17 -11.82
C CYS A 19 -1.73 -7.98 -12.66
N LYS A 20 -1.62 -7.74 -13.99
CA LYS A 20 -0.58 -8.37 -14.83
C LYS A 20 0.83 -7.98 -14.42
N SER A 21 0.98 -6.84 -13.74
CA SER A 21 2.24 -6.26 -13.27
C SER A 21 2.33 -6.22 -11.74
N VAL A 22 1.50 -7.00 -11.03
CA VAL A 22 1.39 -6.92 -9.56
C VAL A 22 2.73 -7.14 -8.87
N GLU A 23 3.52 -8.11 -9.32
CA GLU A 23 4.83 -8.43 -8.76
C GLU A 23 5.79 -7.23 -8.88
N ALA A 24 5.94 -6.67 -10.07
CA ALA A 24 6.78 -5.50 -10.31
C ALA A 24 6.34 -4.29 -9.48
N ARG A 25 5.02 -4.08 -9.34
CA ARG A 25 4.47 -3.00 -8.51
C ARG A 25 4.73 -3.21 -7.02
N THR A 26 4.57 -4.43 -6.52
CA THR A 26 4.87 -4.76 -5.11
C THR A 26 6.37 -4.63 -4.81
N THR A 27 7.24 -5.04 -5.74
CA THR A 27 8.69 -4.86 -5.62
C THR A 27 9.06 -3.38 -5.59
N GLY A 28 8.55 -2.58 -6.52
CA GLY A 28 8.81 -1.13 -6.54
C GLY A 28 8.31 -0.41 -5.28
N PHE A 29 7.17 -0.85 -4.72
CA PHE A 29 6.70 -0.33 -3.44
C PHE A 29 7.67 -0.70 -2.30
N ALA A 30 8.13 -1.94 -2.23
CA ALA A 30 9.09 -2.39 -1.20
C ALA A 30 10.44 -1.66 -1.30
N GLU A 31 10.93 -1.42 -2.51
CA GLU A 31 12.15 -0.63 -2.75
C GLU A 31 11.97 0.83 -2.31
N ALA A 32 10.82 1.46 -2.60
CA ALA A 32 10.52 2.81 -2.15
C ALA A 32 10.44 2.92 -0.61
N ILE A 33 9.90 1.89 0.06
CA ILE A 33 9.88 1.77 1.52
C ILE A 33 11.29 1.67 2.09
N ALA A 34 12.15 0.85 1.48
CA ALA A 34 13.55 0.70 1.88
C ALA A 34 14.34 2.00 1.65
N TYR A 35 14.16 2.65 0.50
CA TYR A 35 14.78 3.95 0.19
C TYR A 35 14.43 5.03 1.22
N ASN A 36 13.17 5.08 1.65
CA ASN A 36 12.71 6.02 2.67
C ASN A 36 13.08 5.61 4.11
N ASN A 37 13.74 4.46 4.32
CA ASN A 37 14.03 3.90 5.65
C ASN A 37 12.80 3.86 6.56
N CYS A 38 11.63 3.50 6.01
CA CYS A 38 10.38 3.49 6.76
C CYS A 38 10.37 2.36 7.81
N ALA A 39 9.99 2.72 9.03
CA ALA A 39 9.66 1.73 10.06
C ALA A 39 8.43 0.91 9.65
N ALA A 40 8.32 -0.33 10.15
CA ALA A 40 7.26 -1.25 9.75
C ALA A 40 5.84 -0.67 9.87
N GLU A 41 5.55 0.04 10.96
CA GLU A 41 4.25 0.71 11.18
C GLU A 41 3.94 1.76 10.09
N VAL A 42 4.94 2.56 9.72
CA VAL A 42 4.83 3.58 8.66
C VAL A 42 4.63 2.89 7.31
N SER A 43 5.34 1.80 7.04
CA SER A 43 5.22 1.02 5.81
C SER A 43 3.82 0.44 5.63
N ILE A 44 3.19 -0.04 6.71
CA ILE A 44 1.81 -0.54 6.69
C ILE A 44 0.83 0.59 6.35
N ASN A 45 1.01 1.77 6.95
CA ASN A 45 0.15 2.92 6.66
C ASN A 45 0.31 3.41 5.22
N LEU A 46 1.55 3.47 4.72
CA LEU A 46 1.83 3.81 3.33
C LEU A 46 1.22 2.79 2.36
N LEU A 47 1.25 1.49 2.69
CA LEU A 47 0.62 0.45 1.87
C LEU A 47 -0.89 0.66 1.79
N LYS A 48 -1.55 1.03 2.90
CA LYS A 48 -2.98 1.38 2.91
C LYS A 48 -3.28 2.59 2.03
N PHE A 49 -2.42 3.62 2.05
CA PHE A 49 -2.59 4.83 1.22
C PHE A 49 -2.25 4.64 -0.25
N TRP A 50 -1.47 3.59 -0.56
CA TRP A 50 -1.13 3.23 -1.92
C TRP A 50 -2.30 2.61 -2.68
N PHE A 51 -3.22 1.95 -1.97
CA PHE A 51 -4.45 1.45 -2.55
C PHE A 51 -5.44 2.59 -2.87
N GLN A 52 -6.19 2.42 -3.96
CA GLN A 52 -7.31 3.27 -4.34
C GLN A 52 -8.49 2.43 -4.84
N GLU A 53 -9.66 3.05 -4.99
CA GLU A 53 -10.86 2.41 -5.57
C GLU A 53 -11.17 1.04 -4.93
N GLU A 54 -11.36 0.00 -5.75
CA GLU A 54 -11.73 -1.34 -5.29
C GLU A 54 -10.65 -1.99 -4.42
N ALA A 55 -9.36 -1.76 -4.70
CA ALA A 55 -8.28 -2.25 -3.84
C ALA A 55 -8.30 -1.60 -2.45
N ALA A 56 -8.66 -0.31 -2.35
CA ALA A 56 -8.83 0.36 -1.06
C ALA A 56 -10.04 -0.21 -0.31
N ASN A 57 -11.17 -0.40 -0.98
CA ASN A 57 -12.36 -1.02 -0.42
C ASN A 57 -12.09 -2.44 0.08
N TRP A 58 -11.33 -3.23 -0.68
CA TRP A 58 -10.89 -4.56 -0.28
C TRP A 58 -9.97 -4.53 0.94
N SER A 59 -8.98 -3.63 0.95
CA SER A 59 -8.06 -3.46 2.07
C SER A 59 -8.79 -3.12 3.38
N LEU A 60 -9.80 -2.25 3.31
CA LEU A 60 -10.64 -1.92 4.48
C LEU A 60 -11.40 -3.11 5.03
N LYS A 61 -11.95 -3.98 4.16
CA LYS A 61 -12.67 -5.20 4.58
C LYS A 61 -11.77 -6.23 5.25
N LEU A 62 -10.47 -6.20 4.95
CA LEU A 62 -9.46 -7.09 5.53
C LEU A 62 -8.85 -6.55 6.82
N GLN A 63 -9.03 -5.26 7.13
CA GLN A 63 -8.72 -4.80 8.47
C GLN A 63 -9.62 -5.59 9.42
N PRO A 64 -9.05 -6.23 10.44
CA PRO A 64 -9.84 -7.07 11.31
C PRO A 64 -10.95 -6.20 11.90
N ILE A 65 -12.15 -6.76 12.03
CA ILE A 65 -13.26 -6.18 12.78
C ILE A 65 -12.79 -6.11 14.25
N VAL A 66 -11.88 -5.18 14.55
CA VAL A 66 -11.30 -4.89 15.87
C VAL A 66 -11.84 -3.52 16.27
N THR A 67 -13.15 -3.37 16.12
CA THR A 67 -13.94 -2.29 16.73
C THR A 67 -15.34 -2.78 17.09
N GLU A 68 -15.51 -4.08 17.34
CA GLU A 68 -16.70 -4.59 18.04
C GLU A 68 -16.26 -5.64 19.06
N LYS A 69 -15.74 -5.14 20.19
CA LYS A 69 -15.87 -5.66 21.56
C LYS A 69 -14.90 -4.87 22.45
N SER A 70 -15.33 -3.68 22.83
CA SER A 70 -14.90 -3.00 24.05
C SER A 70 -16.15 -2.62 24.81
#